data_AF-A0A1K1P2V7-F1
#
_entry.id   AF-A0A1K1P2V7-F1
#
_cell.length_a   1.000
_cell.length_b   1.000
_cell.length_c   1.000
_cell.angle_alpha   90.00
_cell.angle_beta   90.00
_cell.angle_gamma   90.00
#
_symmetry.space_group_name_H-M   'P 1'
#
loop_
_entity.id
_entity.type
_entity.pdbx_description
1 polymer ?
#
loop_
_entity_poly.entity_id
_entity_poly.type
_entity_poly.pdbx_seq_one_letter_code
_entity_poly.pdbx_strand_id
1 'polypeptide(L)'
;MTPVDAIAEYMAEPPLAGPYPLATDRFETLLMDGVRNVDRALRTAEAAGAAFALGDDRPPHQVMLALEDARLKLQFALNVRARLVEGYQELMRMQL
;
A
#
# COMPACT_ATOMS: atom_id res chain seq x y z
N MET A 1 -10.79 46.83 16.74
CA MET A 1 -10.73 45.55 16.02
C MET A 1 -11.40 44.53 16.89
N THR A 2 -12.65 44.19 16.56
CA THR A 2 -13.42 43.25 17.38
C THR A 2 -13.08 41.82 16.95
N PRO A 3 -13.18 40.80 17.81
CA PRO A 3 -12.91 39.41 17.46
C PRO A 3 -13.78 38.85 16.32
N VAL A 4 -14.86 39.56 15.97
CA VAL A 4 -15.81 39.20 14.91
C VAL A 4 -15.28 39.58 13.52
N ASP A 5 -14.46 40.64 13.42
CA ASP A 5 -13.90 41.11 12.15
C ASP A 5 -12.88 40.10 11.56
N ALA A 6 -12.20 39.34 12.41
CA ALA A 6 -11.21 38.33 12.01
C ALA A 6 -11.85 37.08 11.33
N ILE A 7 -13.11 36.80 11.62
CA ILE A 7 -13.83 35.65 11.05
C ILE A 7 -14.37 36.01 9.65
N ALA A 8 -14.69 37.29 9.42
CA ALA A 8 -15.07 37.78 8.10
C ALA A 8 -13.90 37.73 7.11
N GLU A 9 -12.67 37.94 7.58
CA GLU A 9 -11.46 37.89 6.75
C GLU A 9 -11.07 36.45 6.34
N TYR A 10 -11.37 35.45 7.17
CA TYR A 10 -11.21 34.02 6.82
C TYR A 10 -12.18 33.57 5.71
N MET A 11 -13.32 34.24 5.54
CA MET A 11 -14.28 33.94 4.46
C MET A 11 -13.90 34.55 3.10
N ALA A 12 -12.83 35.35 3.05
CA ALA A 12 -12.33 35.97 1.82
C ALA A 12 -11.20 35.18 1.13
N GLU A 13 -10.70 34.10 1.75
CA GLU A 13 -9.82 33.17 1.05
C GLU A 13 -10.66 32.34 0.06
N PRO A 14 -10.35 32.37 -1.25
CA PRO A 14 -11.04 31.53 -2.20
C PRO A 14 -10.90 30.06 -1.73
N PRO A 15 -11.97 29.26 -1.78
CA PRO A 15 -11.84 27.83 -1.52
C PRO A 15 -10.75 27.31 -2.44
N LEU A 16 -9.90 26.41 -1.93
CA LEU A 16 -8.81 25.75 -2.64
C LEU A 16 -9.36 25.00 -3.87
N ALA A 17 -9.71 25.74 -4.91
CA ALA A 17 -10.23 25.32 -6.19
C ALA A 17 -9.07 25.35 -7.19
N GLY A 18 -7.98 24.69 -6.82
CA GLY A 18 -7.09 24.10 -7.81
C GLY A 18 -7.63 22.70 -8.11
N PRO A 19 -7.54 22.22 -9.36
CA PRO A 19 -7.81 20.81 -9.63
C PRO A 19 -6.78 20.02 -8.82
N TYR A 20 -7.18 19.47 -7.66
CA TYR A 20 -6.42 18.37 -7.09
C TYR A 20 -6.45 17.31 -8.18
N PRO A 21 -5.30 16.98 -8.82
CA PRO A 21 -5.29 15.90 -9.78
C PRO A 21 -5.84 14.70 -9.04
N LEU A 22 -6.99 14.19 -9.50
CA LEU A 22 -7.67 13.07 -8.88
C LEU A 22 -6.60 12.00 -8.69
N ALA A 23 -6.37 11.61 -7.44
CA ALA A 23 -5.22 10.83 -7.00
C ALA A 23 -5.20 9.37 -7.52
N THR A 24 -5.92 9.08 -8.62
CA THR A 24 -6.04 7.79 -9.27
C THR A 24 -4.67 7.24 -9.69
N ASP A 25 -3.85 8.05 -10.36
CA ASP A 25 -2.48 7.65 -10.76
C ASP A 25 -1.61 7.32 -9.54
N ARG A 26 -1.85 7.98 -8.41
CA ARG A 26 -1.06 7.77 -7.18
C ARG A 26 -1.43 6.46 -6.49
N PHE A 27 -2.72 6.12 -6.42
CA PHE A 27 -3.15 4.86 -5.81
C PHE A 27 -2.77 3.65 -6.67
N GLU A 28 -2.97 3.72 -7.99
CA GLU A 28 -2.56 2.65 -8.90
C GLU A 28 -1.06 2.37 -8.78
N THR A 29 -0.24 3.43 -8.81
CA THR A 29 1.21 3.30 -8.67
C THR A 29 1.59 2.64 -7.34
N LEU A 30 1.01 3.09 -6.22
CA LEU A 30 1.26 2.49 -4.90
C LEU A 30 0.85 1.01 -4.86
N LEU A 31 -0.29 0.65 -5.45
CA LEU A 31 -0.76 -0.74 -5.50
C LEU A 31 0.19 -1.61 -6.34
N MET A 32 0.58 -1.13 -7.52
CA MET A 32 1.50 -1.85 -8.41
C MET A 32 2.89 -2.03 -7.78
N ASP A 33 3.40 -0.99 -7.12
CA ASP A 33 4.65 -1.08 -6.38
C ASP A 33 4.54 -2.05 -5.19
N GLY A 34 3.39 -2.07 -4.50
CA GLY A 34 3.08 -3.07 -3.49
C GLY A 34 3.16 -4.50 -4.01
N VAL A 35 2.53 -4.79 -5.16
CA VAL A 35 2.58 -6.13 -5.81
C VAL A 35 4.01 -6.50 -6.19
N ARG A 36 4.77 -5.58 -6.80
CA ARG A 36 6.19 -5.79 -7.14
C ARG A 36 7.04 -6.07 -5.90
N ASN A 37 6.73 -5.40 -4.77
CA ASN A 37 7.44 -5.62 -3.52
C ASN A 37 7.17 -7.01 -2.93
N VAL A 38 5.95 -7.54 -3.06
CA VAL A 38 5.61 -8.90 -2.66
C VAL A 38 6.34 -9.93 -3.54
N ASP A 39 6.30 -9.77 -4.86
CA ASP A 39 7.03 -10.65 -5.80
C ASP A 39 8.53 -10.68 -5.49
N ARG A 40 9.14 -9.51 -5.25
CA ARG A 40 10.55 -9.42 -4.85
C ARG A 40 10.83 -10.16 -3.54
N ALA A 41 9.97 -9.99 -2.53
CA ALA A 41 10.15 -10.68 -1.25
C ALA A 41 10.08 -12.20 -1.40
N LEU A 42 9.12 -12.71 -2.19
CA LEU A 42 8.98 -14.14 -2.49
C LEU A 42 10.23 -14.69 -3.19
N ARG A 43 10.71 -14.02 -4.25
CA ARG A 43 11.92 -14.43 -4.96
C ARG A 43 13.17 -14.41 -4.07
N THR A 44 13.29 -13.41 -3.20
CA THR A 44 14.39 -13.34 -2.23
C THR A 44 14.33 -14.52 -1.26
N ALA A 45 13.15 -14.87 -0.75
CA ALA A 45 12.96 -16.01 0.15
C ALA A 45 13.27 -17.35 -0.55
N GLU A 46 12.84 -17.52 -1.80
CA GLU A 46 13.15 -18.70 -2.62
C GLU A 46 14.65 -18.84 -2.88
N ALA A 47 15.31 -17.76 -3.29
CA ALA A 47 16.76 -17.73 -3.49
C ALA A 47 17.53 -17.97 -2.19
N ALA A 48 17.00 -17.47 -1.06
CA ALA A 48 17.54 -17.72 0.26
C ALA A 48 17.52 -19.20 0.62
N GLY A 49 16.34 -19.83 0.46
CA GLY A 49 16.14 -21.25 0.75
C GLY A 49 16.90 -22.19 -0.19
N ALA A 50 16.89 -21.90 -1.50
CA ALA A 50 17.55 -22.72 -2.51
C ALA A 50 19.06 -22.82 -2.25
N ALA A 51 19.71 -21.69 -1.98
CA ALA A 51 21.14 -21.69 -1.76
C ALA A 51 21.54 -22.28 -0.40
N PHE A 52 20.73 -22.10 0.64
CA PHE A 52 20.93 -22.82 1.90
C PHE A 52 20.86 -24.34 1.68
N ALA A 53 19.91 -24.82 0.87
CA ALA A 53 19.82 -26.24 0.52
C ALA A 53 21.01 -26.74 -0.32
N LEU A 54 21.68 -25.86 -1.07
CA LEU A 54 22.92 -26.14 -1.81
C LEU A 54 24.18 -26.14 -0.93
N GLY A 55 24.05 -25.92 0.38
CA GLY A 55 25.17 -25.91 1.32
C GLY A 55 25.95 -24.60 1.37
N ASP A 56 25.35 -23.49 0.92
CA ASP A 56 25.92 -22.15 1.12
C ASP A 56 26.05 -21.84 2.62
N ASP A 57 27.16 -21.21 3.03
CA ASP A 57 27.52 -20.95 4.44
C ASP A 57 26.70 -19.80 5.06
N ARG A 58 25.52 -19.54 4.51
CA ARG A 58 24.62 -18.51 4.98
C ARG A 58 24.04 -18.90 6.33
N PRO A 59 24.03 -17.97 7.32
CA PRO A 59 23.43 -18.25 8.61
C PRO A 59 21.94 -18.63 8.47
N PRO A 60 21.47 -19.73 9.10
CA PRO A 60 20.09 -20.22 8.95
C PRO A 60 19.02 -19.17 9.28
N HIS A 61 19.30 -18.29 10.24
CA HIS A 61 18.37 -17.23 10.65
C HIS A 61 18.08 -16.23 9.52
N GLN A 62 19.01 -16.01 8.59
CA GLN A 62 18.78 -15.09 7.45
C GLN A 62 17.76 -15.67 6.47
N VAL A 63 17.79 -16.98 6.26
CA VAL A 63 16.79 -17.69 5.45
C VAL A 63 15.42 -17.59 6.11
N MET A 64 15.36 -17.82 7.43
CA MET A 64 14.12 -17.71 8.20
C MET A 64 13.53 -16.28 8.16
N LEU A 65 14.38 -15.26 8.28
CA LEU A 65 13.95 -13.86 8.16
C LEU A 65 13.39 -13.55 6.77
N ALA A 66 14.03 -14.04 5.71
CA ALA A 66 13.55 -13.84 4.35
C ALA A 66 12.19 -14.51 4.10
N LEU A 67 12.03 -15.75 4.60
CA LEU A 67 10.76 -16.49 4.52
C LEU A 67 9.64 -15.77 5.29
N GLU A 68 9.92 -15.28 6.50
CA GLU A 68 8.92 -14.61 7.33
C GLU A 68 8.53 -13.24 6.74
N ASP A 69 9.48 -12.46 6.22
CA ASP A 69 9.21 -11.21 5.52
C ASP A 69 8.29 -11.43 4.30
N ALA A 70 8.60 -12.45 3.48
CA ALA A 70 7.76 -12.81 2.34
C ALA A 70 6.35 -13.25 2.76
N ARG A 71 6.24 -14.06 3.83
CA ARG A 71 4.97 -14.52 4.39
C ARG A 71 4.08 -13.35 4.84
N LEU A 72 4.63 -12.43 5.62
CA LEU A 72 3.90 -11.27 6.15
C LEU A 72 3.44 -10.33 5.03
N LYS A 73 4.32 -10.06 4.05
CA LYS A 73 3.98 -9.22 2.88
C LYS A 73 2.86 -9.85 2.05
N LEU A 74 2.91 -11.16 1.82
CA LEU A 74 1.85 -11.85 1.09
C LEU A 74 0.52 -11.81 1.84
N GLN A 75 0.52 -12.09 3.15
CA GLN A 75 -0.68 -12.00 3.97
C GLN A 75 -1.32 -10.61 3.92
N PHE A 76 -0.49 -9.56 4.04
CA PHE A 76 -0.96 -8.20 3.92
C PHE A 76 -1.56 -7.91 2.52
N ALA A 77 -0.90 -8.34 1.45
CA ALA A 77 -1.39 -8.16 0.09
C ALA A 77 -2.74 -8.86 -0.15
N LEU A 78 -2.95 -10.05 0.43
CA LEU A 78 -4.22 -10.75 0.37
C LEU A 78 -5.33 -9.97 1.09
N ASN A 79 -5.03 -9.35 2.23
CA ASN A 79 -5.99 -8.48 2.94
C ASN A 79 -6.36 -7.24 2.12
N VAL A 80 -5.37 -6.59 1.48
CA VAL A 80 -5.64 -5.45 0.58
C VAL A 80 -6.52 -5.89 -0.59
N ARG A 81 -6.21 -7.04 -1.22
CA ARG A 81 -7.01 -7.61 -2.30
C ARG A 81 -8.46 -7.86 -1.85
N ALA A 82 -8.66 -8.45 -0.68
CA ALA A 82 -9.99 -8.68 -0.14
C ALA A 82 -10.76 -7.35 -0.01
N ARG A 83 -10.13 -6.33 0.57
CA ARG A 83 -10.75 -5.01 0.75
C ARG A 83 -11.09 -4.31 -0.56
N LEU A 84 -10.26 -4.47 -1.59
CA LEU A 84 -10.54 -3.95 -2.94
C LEU A 84 -11.79 -4.61 -3.56
N VAL A 85 -11.89 -5.93 -3.44
CA VAL A 85 -13.04 -6.69 -3.95
C VAL A 85 -14.31 -6.30 -3.20
N GLU A 86 -14.26 -6.18 -1.87
CA GLU A 86 -15.37 -5.71 -1.05
C GLU A 86 -15.81 -4.29 -1.44
N GLY A 87 -14.85 -3.37 -1.59
CA GLY A 87 -15.13 -1.99 -1.99
C GLY A 87 -15.83 -1.92 -3.35
N TYR A 88 -15.38 -2.74 -4.32
CA TYR A 88 -16.05 -2.85 -5.61
C TYR A 88 -17.48 -3.40 -5.48
N GLN A 89 -17.67 -4.45 -4.68
CA GLN A 89 -19.01 -5.02 -4.44
C GLN A 89 -19.96 -4.02 -3.77
N GLU A 90 -19.46 -3.22 -2.83
CA GLU A 90 -20.26 -2.21 -2.13
C GLU A 90 -20.72 -1.10 -3.08
N LEU A 91 -19.83 -0.60 -3.96
CA LEU A 91 -20.20 0.37 -4.98
C LEU A 91 -21.32 -0.14 -5.90
N MET A 92 -21.28 -1.43 -6.28
CA MET A 92 -22.32 -2.06 -7.09
C MET A 92 -23.65 -2.20 -6.33
N ARG A 93 -23.63 -2.34 -5.00
CA ARG A 93 -24.84 -2.44 -4.17
C ARG A 93 -25.56 -1.10 -3.97
N MET A 94 -24.85 0.03 -4.07
CA MET A 94 -25.45 1.36 -3.90
C MET A 94 -26.35 1.79 -5.06
N GLN A 95 -26.23 1.17 -6.24
CA GLN A 95 -26.96 1.57 -7.45
C GLN A 95 -28.17 0.68 -7.78
N LEU A 96 -28.53 -0.26 -6.90
CA LEU A 96 -29.79 -1.01 -6.99
C LEU A 96 -30.88 -0.39 -6.10
#